data_AF-A0A9N9J798-F1
#
_entry.id   AF-A0A9N9J798-F1
#
_cell.length_a   1.000
_cell.length_b   1.000
_cell.length_c   1.000
_cell.angle_alpha   90.00
_cell.angle_beta   90.00
_cell.angle_gamma   90.00
#
_symmetry.space_group_name_H-M   'P 1'
#
loop_
_entity.id
_entity.type
_entity.pdbx_description
1 polymer ?
#
loop_
_entity_poly.entity_id
_entity_poly.type
_entity_poly.pdbx_seq_one_letter_code
_entity_poly.pdbx_strand_id
1 'polypeptide(L)'
;GKGTHAEDIESILQQVMADEFNTLLEDDSAYQVSKDLIKLYAECIEGNYTSIDLLRSRHIASVDSIASSKKAKSQLQINDDVDDDDDGENEDVEMTDAMNTSEDVSSTDRNKINSSKKEPIIDDEGFQL
;
A
#
# COMPACT_ATOMS: atom_id res chain seq x y z
N GLY A 1 23.74 -27.00 -23.21
CA GLY A 1 23.00 -27.12 -21.94
C GLY A 1 21.69 -27.84 -22.22
N LYS A 2 21.08 -28.48 -21.22
CA LYS A 2 19.68 -28.92 -21.34
C LYS A 2 18.83 -27.68 -21.68
N GLY A 3 17.97 -27.78 -22.69
CA GLY A 3 17.02 -26.71 -23.00
C GLY A 3 16.04 -26.58 -21.83
N THR A 4 15.89 -25.38 -21.30
CA THR A 4 14.87 -25.07 -20.30
C THR A 4 13.60 -24.71 -21.05
N HIS A 5 12.53 -25.49 -20.90
CA HIS A 5 11.25 -25.23 -21.58
C HIS A 5 10.25 -24.57 -20.63
N ALA A 6 9.31 -23.80 -21.18
CA ALA A 6 8.32 -23.08 -20.37
C ALA A 6 7.43 -24.04 -19.57
N GLU A 7 7.10 -25.18 -20.17
CA GLU A 7 6.29 -26.23 -19.55
C GLU A 7 6.96 -26.84 -18.30
N ASP A 8 8.31 -26.93 -18.29
CA ASP A 8 9.04 -27.42 -17.13
C ASP A 8 8.88 -26.46 -15.93
N ILE A 9 8.97 -25.15 -16.19
CA ILE A 9 8.84 -24.11 -15.17
C ILE A 9 7.39 -23.98 -14.72
N GLU A 10 6.44 -24.10 -15.65
CA GLU A 10 5.01 -24.06 -15.37
C GLU A 10 4.62 -25.18 -14.41
N SER A 11 5.07 -26.42 -14.68
CA SER A 11 4.77 -27.57 -13.82
C SER A 11 5.31 -27.36 -12.40
N ILE A 12 6.49 -26.76 -12.26
CA ILE A 12 7.06 -26.39 -10.95
C ILE A 12 6.21 -25.33 -10.27
N LEU A 13 5.81 -24.26 -10.99
CA LEU A 13 4.96 -23.21 -10.43
C LEU A 13 3.61 -23.74 -9.96
N GLN A 14 2.96 -24.59 -10.77
CA GLN A 14 1.69 -25.22 -10.41
C GLN A 14 1.84 -26.12 -9.18
N GLN A 15 2.89 -26.92 -9.13
CA GLN A 15 3.15 -27.78 -7.98
C GLN A 15 3.37 -26.95 -6.71
N VAL A 16 4.17 -25.89 -6.77
CA VAL A 16 4.42 -25.02 -5.60
C VAL A 16 3.14 -24.33 -5.14
N MET A 17 2.31 -23.83 -6.07
CA MET A 17 1.03 -23.21 -5.70
C MET A 17 0.07 -24.22 -5.07
N ALA A 18 0.05 -25.47 -5.54
CA ALA A 18 -0.77 -26.53 -4.97
C ALA A 18 -0.26 -26.98 -3.59
N ASP A 19 1.04 -27.25 -3.45
CA ASP A 19 1.61 -27.85 -2.25
C ASP A 19 1.79 -26.83 -1.11
N GLU A 20 2.30 -25.62 -1.42
CA GLU A 20 2.66 -24.61 -0.40
C GLU A 20 1.53 -23.64 -0.12
N PHE A 21 0.68 -23.35 -1.11
CA PHE A 21 -0.39 -22.35 -1.02
C PHE A 21 -1.80 -22.95 -1.14
N ASN A 22 -1.92 -24.27 -1.30
CA ASN A 22 -3.20 -24.97 -1.52
C ASN A 22 -4.08 -24.26 -2.57
N THR A 23 -3.43 -23.73 -3.60
CA THR A 23 -4.03 -22.88 -4.63
C THR A 23 -3.86 -23.54 -6.00
N LEU A 24 -4.97 -23.68 -6.72
CA LEU A 24 -4.97 -24.19 -8.08
C LEU A 24 -5.06 -23.01 -9.06
N LEU A 25 -4.14 -22.97 -10.02
CA LEU A 25 -4.14 -21.97 -11.09
C LEU A 25 -4.81 -22.58 -12.32
N GLU A 26 -6.02 -22.10 -12.66
CA GLU A 26 -6.80 -22.57 -13.82
C GLU A 26 -6.81 -21.56 -14.99
N ASP A 27 -6.11 -20.43 -14.83
CA ASP A 27 -6.14 -19.27 -15.73
C ASP A 27 -4.92 -19.15 -16.64
N ASP A 28 -4.10 -20.20 -16.76
CA ASP A 28 -2.85 -20.23 -17.54
C ASP A 28 -1.79 -19.20 -17.07
N SER A 29 -1.98 -18.57 -15.91
CA SER A 29 -1.05 -17.55 -15.38
C SER A 29 0.35 -18.11 -15.14
N ALA A 30 0.45 -19.36 -14.67
CA ALA A 30 1.72 -20.05 -14.46
C ALA A 30 2.54 -20.17 -15.76
N TYR A 31 1.90 -20.48 -16.87
CA TYR A 31 2.56 -20.62 -18.16
C TYR A 31 3.07 -19.28 -18.70
N GLN A 32 2.28 -18.21 -18.56
CA GLN A 32 2.70 -16.88 -18.98
C GLN A 32 3.92 -16.39 -18.19
N VAL A 33 3.91 -16.57 -16.87
CA VAL A 33 5.07 -16.25 -16.02
C VAL A 33 6.30 -17.08 -16.43
N SER A 34 6.10 -18.35 -16.75
CA SER A 34 7.17 -19.25 -17.20
C SER A 34 7.84 -18.78 -18.49
N LYS A 35 7.04 -18.29 -19.46
CA LYS A 35 7.56 -17.71 -20.70
C LYS A 35 8.37 -16.45 -20.47
N ASP A 36 7.88 -15.56 -19.59
CA ASP A 36 8.59 -14.34 -19.24
C ASP A 36 9.95 -14.65 -18.58
N LEU A 37 9.99 -15.64 -17.70
CA LEU A 37 11.23 -16.10 -17.06
C LEU A 37 12.26 -16.64 -18.07
N ILE A 38 11.83 -17.44 -19.04
CA ILE A 38 12.72 -17.96 -20.09
C ILE A 38 13.25 -16.85 -20.97
N LYS A 39 12.40 -15.88 -21.33
CA LYS A 39 12.83 -14.71 -22.09
C LYS A 39 13.89 -13.92 -21.35
N LEU A 40 13.67 -13.63 -20.06
CA LEU A 40 14.65 -12.95 -19.21
C LEU A 40 15.95 -13.75 -19.08
N TYR A 41 15.85 -15.08 -18.94
CA TYR A 41 17.01 -15.96 -18.90
C TYR A 41 17.84 -15.91 -20.20
N ALA A 42 17.18 -15.91 -21.36
CA ALA A 42 17.86 -15.78 -22.65
C ALA A 42 18.56 -14.42 -22.80
N GLU A 43 17.88 -13.32 -22.43
CA GLU A 43 18.46 -11.98 -22.43
C GLU A 43 19.70 -11.89 -21.51
N CYS A 44 19.65 -12.54 -20.33
CA CYS A 44 20.81 -12.61 -19.42
C CYS A 44 22.00 -13.36 -20.03
N ILE A 45 21.75 -14.45 -20.75
CA ILE A 45 22.81 -15.20 -21.44
C ILE A 45 23.49 -14.32 -22.50
N GLU A 46 22.72 -13.48 -23.18
CA GLU A 46 23.21 -12.51 -24.16
C GLU A 46 23.88 -11.28 -23.52
N GLY A 47 23.85 -11.15 -22.20
CA GLY A 47 24.38 -10.01 -21.46
C GLY A 47 23.50 -8.76 -21.52
N ASN A 48 22.24 -8.90 -21.96
CA ASN A 48 21.26 -7.83 -21.98
C ASN A 48 20.43 -7.84 -20.68
N TYR A 49 20.60 -6.81 -19.87
CA TYR A 49 19.90 -6.67 -18.57
C TYR A 49 18.83 -5.58 -18.59
N THR A 50 18.55 -4.96 -19.75
CA THR A 50 17.61 -3.82 -19.84
C THR A 50 16.22 -4.16 -19.34
N SER A 51 15.69 -5.35 -19.66
CA SER A 51 14.37 -5.78 -19.18
C SER A 51 14.32 -5.96 -17.66
N ILE A 52 15.42 -6.42 -17.05
CA ILE A 52 15.54 -6.59 -15.60
C ILE A 52 15.59 -5.23 -14.90
N ASP A 53 16.36 -4.29 -15.44
CA ASP A 53 16.44 -2.92 -14.90
C ASP A 53 15.10 -2.20 -14.99
N LEU A 54 14.36 -2.39 -16.09
CA LEU A 54 13.00 -1.87 -16.24
C LEU A 54 12.05 -2.50 -15.22
N LEU A 55 12.08 -3.83 -15.06
CA LEU A 55 11.23 -4.54 -14.10
C LEU A 55 11.51 -4.07 -12.67
N ARG A 56 12.79 -3.88 -12.32
CA ARG A 56 13.23 -3.36 -11.02
C ARG A 56 12.74 -1.93 -10.79
N SER A 57 12.90 -1.06 -11.78
CA SER A 57 12.45 0.34 -11.71
C SER A 57 10.94 0.43 -11.52
N ARG A 58 10.17 -0.39 -12.26
CA ARG A 58 8.70 -0.48 -12.13
C ARG A 58 8.29 -0.96 -10.73
N HIS A 59 8.98 -1.95 -10.19
CA HIS A 59 8.71 -2.47 -8.85
C HIS A 59 8.93 -1.38 -7.77
N ILE A 60 10.05 -0.65 -7.83
CA ILE A 60 10.34 0.44 -6.88
C ILE A 60 9.24 1.52 -6.94
N ALA A 61 8.90 1.98 -8.15
CA ALA A 61 7.84 2.98 -8.33
C ALA A 61 6.48 2.50 -7.78
N SER A 62 6.16 1.21 -7.95
CA SER A 62 4.94 0.62 -7.40
C SER A 62 4.96 0.62 -5.86
N VAL A 63 6.07 0.22 -5.24
CA VAL A 63 6.21 0.23 -3.78
C VAL A 63 6.06 1.65 -3.21
N ASP A 64 6.68 2.64 -3.85
CA ASP A 64 6.61 4.04 -3.41
C ASP A 64 5.19 4.62 -3.53
N SER A 65 4.45 4.23 -4.58
CA SER A 65 3.04 4.61 -4.75
C SER A 65 2.13 3.99 -3.68
N ILE A 66 2.41 2.75 -3.25
CA ILE A 66 1.68 2.06 -2.18
C ILE A 66 2.02 2.69 -0.81
N ALA A 67 3.28 3.08 -0.59
CA ALA A 67 3.68 3.78 0.63
C ALA A 67 3.04 5.18 0.75
N SER A 68 2.96 5.90 -0.36
CA SER A 68 2.37 7.25 -0.42
C SER A 68 0.86 7.22 -0.21
N SER A 69 0.16 6.23 -0.79
CA SER A 69 -1.28 6.05 -0.59
C SER A 69 -1.67 5.61 0.83
N LYS A 70 -0.79 4.90 1.56
CA LYS A 70 -0.99 4.58 2.98
C LYS A 70 -0.86 5.80 3.90
N LYS A 71 0.03 6.76 3.59
CA LYS A 71 0.12 8.04 4.32
C LYS A 71 -1.10 8.94 4.11
N ALA A 72 -1.73 8.88 2.93
CA ALA A 72 -2.92 9.66 2.63
C ALA A 72 -4.16 9.25 3.45
N LYS A 73 -4.27 7.98 3.89
CA LYS A 73 -5.38 7.53 4.77
C LYS A 73 -5.21 7.91 6.24
N SER A 74 -4.01 8.27 6.69
CA SER A 74 -3.75 8.78 8.05
C SER A 74 -3.74 10.31 8.15
N GLN A 75 -4.00 11.02 7.06
CA GLN A 75 -3.97 12.49 6.99
C GLN A 75 -5.33 13.10 6.64
N LEU A 76 -6.44 12.41 6.93
CA LEU A 76 -7.74 13.06 7.09
C LEU A 76 -7.85 13.65 8.51
N GLN A 77 -6.87 14.48 8.88
CA GLN A 77 -7.04 15.52 9.88
C GLN A 77 -6.44 16.78 9.26
N ILE A 78 -7.37 17.64 8.87
CA ILE A 78 -7.24 18.91 8.16
C ILE A 78 -6.11 19.75 8.75
N ASN A 79 -5.21 20.24 7.89
CA ASN A 79 -4.90 21.66 7.89
C ASN A 79 -4.44 22.09 6.50
N ASP A 80 -5.20 23.05 5.98
CA ASP A 80 -4.94 23.86 4.80
C ASP A 80 -3.52 24.42 4.78
N ASP A 81 -2.88 24.31 3.63
CA ASP A 81 -2.07 25.39 3.07
C ASP A 81 -2.23 25.33 1.55
N VAL A 82 -3.44 25.67 1.11
CA VAL A 82 -3.71 26.11 -0.26
C VAL A 82 -3.28 27.58 -0.33
N ASP A 83 -2.12 27.82 -0.92
CA ASP A 83 -1.78 29.13 -1.49
C ASP A 83 -2.01 29.03 -3.00
N ASP A 84 -3.27 29.09 -3.38
CA ASP A 84 -3.74 29.34 -4.74
C ASP A 84 -4.95 30.28 -4.62
N ASP A 85 -4.68 31.58 -4.59
CA ASP A 85 -5.69 32.62 -4.72
C ASP A 85 -5.29 33.59 -5.84
N ASP A 86 -5.73 33.21 -7.06
CA ASP A 86 -5.94 34.10 -8.20
C ASP A 86 -7.39 34.62 -8.13
N ASP A 87 -7.51 35.76 -7.45
CA ASP A 87 -8.38 36.93 -7.66
C ASP A 87 -9.67 36.73 -8.49
N GLY A 88 -10.84 36.97 -7.87
CA GLY A 88 -12.10 37.05 -8.63
C GLY A 88 -13.38 37.16 -7.81
N GLU A 89 -13.60 38.32 -7.20
CA GLU A 89 -14.82 38.78 -6.53
C GLU A 89 -16.15 38.40 -7.23
N ASN A 90 -17.16 37.95 -6.46
CA ASN A 90 -18.49 38.57 -6.49
C ASN A 90 -19.39 38.18 -5.32
N GLU A 91 -20.21 39.15 -4.95
CA GLU A 91 -20.89 39.38 -3.67
C GLU A 91 -22.22 38.63 -3.51
N ASP A 92 -22.64 38.57 -2.23
CA ASP A 92 -24.03 38.69 -1.74
C ASP A 92 -24.85 37.39 -1.53
N VAL A 93 -25.02 36.97 -0.27
CA VAL A 93 -26.26 37.22 0.53
C VAL A 93 -26.15 36.69 1.99
N GLU A 94 -26.06 37.64 2.94
CA GLU A 94 -26.94 37.87 4.13
C GLU A 94 -27.94 36.72 4.50
N MET A 95 -28.25 36.29 5.74
CA MET A 95 -28.25 36.90 7.07
C MET A 95 -28.86 35.90 8.11
N THR A 96 -28.28 35.82 9.33
CA THR A 96 -28.86 35.48 10.67
C THR A 96 -29.55 34.11 10.91
N ASP A 97 -29.57 33.50 12.10
CA ASP A 97 -29.80 34.06 13.44
C ASP A 97 -29.48 33.08 14.59
N ALA A 98 -29.03 33.66 15.72
CA ALA A 98 -29.27 33.34 17.13
C ALA A 98 -29.14 31.89 17.71
N MET A 99 -28.22 31.64 18.66
CA MET A 99 -28.35 31.81 20.14
C MET A 99 -28.73 30.45 20.79
N ASN A 100 -28.19 29.92 21.90
CA ASN A 100 -27.95 30.45 23.25
C ASN A 100 -27.36 29.25 24.07
N THR A 101 -26.11 29.23 24.55
CA THR A 101 -25.57 29.64 25.88
C THR A 101 -25.60 28.61 27.03
N SER A 102 -24.66 28.86 27.97
CA SER A 102 -24.51 28.39 29.36
C SER A 102 -23.58 27.20 29.58
N GLU A 103 -22.34 27.40 30.06
CA GLU A 103 -21.92 27.61 31.48
C GLU A 103 -21.47 26.26 32.07
N ASP A 104 -20.50 26.08 32.97
CA ASP A 104 -19.55 26.89 33.74
C ASP A 104 -18.75 25.86 34.61
N VAL A 105 -17.66 26.31 35.25
CA VAL A 105 -16.88 25.71 36.38
C VAL A 105 -15.95 24.52 36.09
N SER A 106 -14.79 24.33 36.74
CA SER A 106 -13.79 25.12 37.46
C SER A 106 -12.82 24.08 38.08
N SER A 107 -11.51 24.29 37.93
CA SER A 107 -10.42 23.99 38.89
C SER A 107 -10.46 22.73 39.78
N THR A 108 -9.46 21.83 39.69
CA THR A 108 -8.49 21.51 40.78
C THR A 108 -7.56 20.31 40.50
N ASP A 109 -6.29 20.51 40.86
CA ASP A 109 -5.29 19.59 41.42
C ASP A 109 -5.04 18.15 40.92
N ARG A 110 -3.84 17.99 40.33
CA ARG A 110 -2.82 16.94 40.57
C ARG A 110 -3.23 15.69 41.36
N ASN A 111 -3.39 14.55 40.69
CA ASN A 111 -2.66 13.32 41.04
C ASN A 111 -2.81 12.19 40.00
N LYS A 112 -1.66 11.77 39.44
CA LYS A 112 -1.26 10.38 39.17
C LYS A 112 -2.29 9.42 38.54
N ILE A 113 -2.28 9.27 37.21
CA ILE A 113 -2.61 7.99 36.56
C ILE A 113 -1.57 7.69 35.48
N ASN A 114 -0.56 6.91 35.88
CA ASN A 114 0.40 6.28 34.98
C ASN A 114 -0.33 5.26 34.10
N SER A 115 0.04 5.25 32.82
CA SER A 115 0.14 4.08 31.94
C SER A 115 -1.13 3.23 31.74
N SER A 116 -1.82 3.45 30.62
CA SER A 116 -2.51 2.37 29.92
C SER A 116 -2.49 2.57 28.40
N LYS A 117 -1.30 2.71 27.82
CA LYS A 117 -1.12 2.24 26.44
C LYS A 117 -1.12 0.72 26.54
N LYS A 118 -2.29 0.10 26.38
CA LYS A 118 -2.38 -1.37 26.28
C LYS A 118 -1.50 -1.77 25.11
N GLU A 119 -0.46 -2.56 25.40
CA GLU A 119 0.36 -3.13 24.34
C GLU A 119 -0.54 -4.03 23.48
N PRO A 120 -0.38 -3.97 22.15
CA PRO A 120 -1.18 -4.77 21.25
C PRO A 120 -0.96 -6.26 21.53
N ILE A 121 -2.05 -6.99 21.70
CA ILE A 121 -2.02 -8.46 21.81
C ILE A 121 -1.73 -9.00 20.41
N ILE A 122 -0.59 -9.66 20.25
CA ILE A 122 -0.17 -10.29 19.00
C ILE A 122 -0.52 -11.78 19.10
N ASP A 123 -1.24 -12.31 18.11
CA ASP A 123 -1.56 -13.74 18.00
C ASP A 123 -0.34 -14.57 17.53
N ASP A 124 -0.48 -15.90 17.57
CA ASP A 124 0.51 -16.85 17.06
C ASP A 124 0.81 -16.67 15.55
N GLU A 125 -0.08 -15.99 14.82
CA GLU A 125 0.13 -15.60 13.40
C GLU A 125 0.83 -14.23 13.23
N GLY A 126 1.21 -13.55 14.31
CA GLY A 126 1.94 -12.27 14.26
C GLY A 126 1.07 -11.04 13.96
N PHE A 127 -0.26 -11.20 13.97
CA PHE A 127 -1.23 -10.12 13.78
C PHE A 127 -1.78 -9.60 15.11
N GLN A 128 -2.13 -8.32 15.13
CA GLN A 128 -2.86 -7.71 16.24
C GLN A 128 -4.32 -8.20 16.26
N LEU A 129 -4.78 -8.66 17.44
CA LEU A 129 -6.20 -8.95 17.68
C LEU A 129 -7.08 -7.68 17.72
#